data_AF-A0A0B1SR99-F1
#
_entry.id   AF-A0A0B1SR99-F1
#
_cell.length_a   1.000
_cell.length_b   1.000
_cell.length_c   1.000
_cell.angle_alpha   90.00
_cell.angle_beta   90.00
_cell.angle_gamma   90.00
#
_symmetry.space_group_name_H-M   'P 1'
#
loop_
_entity.id
_entity.type
_entity.pdbx_description
1 polymer ?
#
loop_
_entity_poly.entity_id
_entity_poly.type
_entity_poly.pdbx_seq_one_letter_code
_entity_poly.pdbx_strand_id
1 'polypeptide(L)' 'MCHAAVWIVDGRVKEGHGPLWKKWAYQCMERFRSLPVIERCHNYEIDAKFVYECGGCGQLGMTAAPILSLRS' A
#
# COMPACT_ATOMS: atom_id res chain seq x y z
N MET A 1 0.80 6.35 -5.13
CA MET A 1 1.17 7.78 -5.31
C MET A 1 0.89 8.68 -4.11
N CYS A 2 -0.15 8.44 -3.29
CA CYS A 2 -0.45 9.27 -2.12
C CYS A 2 0.74 9.40 -1.13
N HIS A 3 1.53 8.33 -0.94
CA HIS A 3 2.78 8.38 -0.15
C HIS A 3 3.78 9.41 -0.65
N ALA A 4 3.98 9.51 -1.97
CA ALA A 4 4.90 10.48 -2.54
C ALA A 4 4.40 11.93 -2.36
N ALA A 5 3.08 12.14 -2.43
CA ALA A 5 2.50 13.46 -2.16
C ALA A 5 2.71 13.89 -0.70
N VAL A 6 2.50 12.98 0.26
CA VAL A 6 2.77 13.22 1.68
C VAL A 6 4.25 13.55 1.92
N TRP A 7 5.16 12.87 1.23
CA TRP A 7 6.60 13.15 1.35
C TRP A 7 6.98 14.49 0.74
N ILE A 8 6.66 14.73 -0.54
CA ILE A 8 7.16 15.86 -1.31
C ILE A 8 6.38 17.14 -0.99
N VAL A 9 5.06 17.06 -0.88
CA VAL A 9 4.18 18.23 -0.71
C VAL A 9 4.03 18.61 0.76
N ASP A 10 3.77 17.64 1.64
CA ASP A 10 3.58 17.92 3.08
C ASP A 10 4.88 17.80 3.91
N GLY A 11 5.99 17.35 3.31
CA GLY A 11 7.28 17.20 3.99
C GLY A 11 7.32 16.08 5.03
N ARG A 12 6.36 15.14 5.03
CA ARG A 12 6.22 14.11 6.05
C ARG A 12 6.80 12.77 5.60
N VAL A 13 8.11 12.60 5.82
CA VAL A 13 8.88 11.44 5.33
C VAL A 13 8.52 10.12 6.00
N LYS A 14 8.03 10.15 7.25
CA LYS A 14 7.79 8.95 8.08
C LYS A 14 6.31 8.57 8.21
N GLU A 15 5.42 9.29 7.54
CA GLU A 15 3.99 9.00 7.64
C GLU A 15 3.60 7.84 6.72
N GLY A 16 2.97 6.81 7.29
CA GLY A 16 2.36 5.72 6.52
C GLY A 16 0.96 6.09 6.03
N HIS A 17 -0.04 5.25 6.32
CA HIS A 17 -1.45 5.49 5.96
C HIS A 17 -2.18 6.41 6.98
N GLY A 18 -1.52 7.50 7.37
CA GLY A 18 -2.01 8.49 8.33
C GLY A 18 -3.04 9.48 7.74
N PRO A 19 -3.43 10.51 8.50
CA PRO A 19 -4.42 11.50 8.06
C PRO A 19 -4.05 12.23 6.76
N LEU A 20 -2.78 12.57 6.53
CA LEU A 20 -2.37 13.26 5.30
C LEU A 20 -2.44 12.31 4.10
N TRP A 21 -2.06 11.04 4.28
CA TRP A 21 -2.25 10.04 3.25
C TRP A 21 -3.73 9.90 2.86
N LYS A 22 -4.64 9.85 3.85
CA LYS A 22 -6.09 9.77 3.62
C LYS A 22 -6.62 10.99 2.88
N LYS A 23 -6.14 12.18 3.21
CA LYS A 23 -6.48 13.43 2.51
C LYS A 23 -6.14 13.33 1.02
N TRP A 24 -4.92 12.91 0.68
CA TRP A 24 -4.53 12.74 -0.73
C TRP A 24 -5.29 11.62 -1.44
N ALA A 25 -5.54 10.50 -0.75
CA ALA A 25 -6.37 9.43 -1.31
C ALA A 25 -7.77 9.93 -1.66
N TYR A 26 -8.40 10.69 -0.75
CA TYR A 26 -9.71 11.29 -0.98
C TYR A 26 -9.71 12.26 -2.17
N GLN A 27 -8.76 13.18 -2.24
CA GLN A 27 -8.62 14.11 -3.36
C GLN A 27 -8.45 13.39 -4.71
N CYS A 28 -7.67 12.31 -4.73
CA CYS A 28 -7.54 11.48 -5.94
C CYS A 28 -8.87 10.83 -6.33
N MET A 29 -9.60 10.26 -5.37
CA MET A 29 -10.89 9.62 -5.64
C MET A 29 -11.95 10.62 -6.15
N GLU A 30 -11.97 11.85 -5.63
CA GLU A 30 -12.86 12.90 -6.12
C GLU A 30 -12.52 13.33 -7.56
N ARG A 31 -11.22 13.43 -7.87
CA ARG A 31 -10.74 13.91 -9.16
C ARG A 31 -10.81 12.84 -10.26
N PHE A 32 -10.68 11.57 -9.89
CA PHE A 32 -10.60 10.42 -10.80
C PHE A 32 -11.68 9.37 -10.47
N ARG A 33 -12.94 9.78 -10.56
CA ARG A 33 -14.10 8.95 -10.19
C ARG A 33 -14.28 7.65 -10.98
N SER A 34 -13.61 7.51 -12.14
CA SER A 34 -13.63 6.28 -12.94
C SER A 34 -12.66 5.21 -12.45
N LEU A 35 -11.74 5.56 -11.55
CA LEU A 35 -10.78 4.62 -10.97
C LEU A 35 -11.40 3.91 -9.74
N PRO A 36 -10.95 2.69 -9.43
CA PRO A 36 -11.37 2.01 -8.20
C PRO A 36 -10.92 2.80 -6.96
N VAL A 37 -11.62 2.53 -5.86
CA VAL A 37 -11.32 3.12 -4.54
C VAL A 37 -9.88 2.81 -4.16
N ILE A 38 -9.15 3.85 -3.73
CA ILE A 38 -7.78 3.69 -3.25
C ILE A 38 -7.83 3.09 -1.84
N GLU A 39 -7.54 1.80 -1.74
CA GLU A 39 -7.44 1.10 -0.46
C GLU A 39 -6.00 1.08 0.06
N ARG A 40 -5.85 0.80 1.36
CA ARG A 40 -4.52 0.63 2.00
C ARG A 40 -3.86 -0.68 1.57
N CYS A 41 -4.67 -1.71 1.32
CA CYS A 41 -4.21 -3.00 0.84
C CYS A 41 -4.35 -3.03 -0.68
N HIS A 42 -3.34 -3.59 -1.34
CA HIS A 42 -3.39 -3.80 -2.78
C HIS A 42 -4.27 -5.02 -3.04
N ASN A 43 -5.49 -4.80 -3.51
CA ASN A 43 -6.48 -5.84 -3.81
C ASN A 43 -6.47 -6.25 -5.30
N TYR A 44 -5.50 -5.77 -6.08
CA TYR A 44 -5.34 -6.13 -7.47
C TYR A 44 -4.52 -7.39 -7.64
N GLU A 45 -4.88 -8.19 -8.65
CA GLU A 45 -4.08 -9.33 -9.07
C GLU A 45 -2.75 -8.85 -9.64
N ILE A 46 -1.66 -9.39 -9.11
CA ILE A 46 -0.30 -9.17 -9.62
C ILE A 46 0.20 -10.50 -10.13
N ASP A 47 0.71 -10.53 -11.35
CA ASP A 47 1.47 -11.67 -11.83
C ASP A 47 2.82 -11.70 -11.11
N ALA A 48 2.97 -12.64 -10.17
CA ALA A 48 4.14 -12.77 -9.32
C ALA A 48 4.62 -14.23 -9.34
N LYS A 49 5.94 -14.41 -9.42
CA LYS A 49 6.58 -15.74 -9.44
C LYS A 49 6.24 -16.58 -8.19
N PHE A 50 5.99 -15.93 -7.07
CA PHE A 50 5.65 -16.57 -5.80
C PHE A 50 4.57 -15.76 -5.08
N VAL A 51 3.57 -16.46 -4.54
CA VAL A 51 2.50 -15.90 -3.72
C VAL A 51 2.59 -16.54 -2.34
N TYR A 52 2.58 -15.72 -1.28
CA TYR A 52 2.60 -16.21 0.09
C TYR A 52 1.21 -16.07 0.70
N GLU A 53 0.72 -17.13 1.33
CA GLU A 53 -0.54 -17.15 2.06
C GLU A 53 -0.26 -17.19 3.57
N CYS A 54 -0.92 -16.32 4.34
CA CYS A 54 -0.85 -16.38 5.79
C CYS A 54 -1.64 -17.59 6.30
N GLY A 55 -0.97 -18.61 6.86
CA GLY A 55 -1.63 -19.80 7.41
C GLY A 55 -2.58 -19.54 8.61
N GLY A 56 -2.57 -18.32 9.19
CA GLY A 56 -3.46 -17.94 10.29
C GLY A 56 -4.76 -17.25 9.83
N CYS A 57 -4.70 -16.37 8.83
CA CYS A 57 -5.86 -15.60 8.36
C CYS A 57 -6.22 -15.79 6.88
N GLY A 58 -5.46 -16.59 6.13
CA GLY A 58 -5.68 -16.87 4.71
C GLY A 58 -5.40 -15.69 3.78
N GLN A 59 -4.87 -14.57 4.28
CA GLN A 59 -4.55 -13.43 3.43
C GLN A 59 -3.33 -13.73 2.54
N LEU A 60 -3.50 -13.50 1.24
CA LEU A 60 -2.42 -13.54 0.26
C LEU A 60 -1.58 -12.26 0.38
N GLY A 61 -0.38 -12.40 0.93
CA GLY A 61 0.61 -11.33 1.03
C GLY A 61 1.65 -11.49 -0.06
N MET A 62 1.71 -10.55 -1.00
CA MET A 62 2.83 -10.43 -1.92
C MET A 62 3.87 -9.53 -1.26
N THR A 63 4.77 -10.13 -0.47
CA THR A 63 5.88 -9.35 0.07
C THR A 63 6.86 -9.03 -1.07
N ALA A 64 7.11 -7.75 -1.32
CA ALA A 64 8.43 -7.37 -1.80
C ALA A 64 9.37 -7.79 -0.67
N ALA A 65 10.06 -8.91 -0.85
CA ALA A 65 10.83 -9.58 0.19
C ALA A 65 11.58 -8.57 1.08
N PRO A 66 11.24 -8.43 2.37
CA PRO A 66 12.27 -8.14 3.33
C PRO A 66 13.07 -9.43 3.49
N ILE A 67 14.38 -9.33 3.35
CA ILE A 67 15.32 -10.31 3.86
C ILE A 67 15.05 -10.42 5.37
N LEU A 68 14.09 -11.26 5.78
CA LEU A 68 13.88 -11.63 7.17
C LEU A 68 14.78 -12.83 7.41
N SER A 69 16.01 -12.50 7.79
CA SER A 69 16.86 -13.21 8.75
C SER A 69 16.45 -14.66 9.00
N LEU A 70 17.15 -15.58 8.35
CA LEU A 70 17.40 -16.88 8.96
C LEU A 70 17.91 -16.62 10.38
N ARG A 71 17.13 -17.01 11.39
CA ARG A 71 17.67 -17.25 12.73
C ARG A 71 18.09 -18.71 12.75
N SER A 72 19.39 -18.89 12.96
CA SER A 72 20.05 -20.13 13.40
C SER A 72 19.47 -20.62 14.72
#